data_AF-A0A7D4YEA6-F1
#
_entry.id   AF-A0A7D4YEA6-F1
#
_cell.length_a   1.000
_cell.length_b   1.000
_cell.length_c   1.000
_cell.angle_alpha   90.00
_cell.angle_beta   90.00
_cell.angle_gamma   90.00
#
_symmetry.space_group_name_H-M   'P 1'
#
loop_
_entity.id
_entity.type
_entity.pdbx_description
1 polymer ?
#
loop_
_entity_poly.entity_id
_entity_poly.type
_entity_poly.pdbx_seq_one_letter_code
_entity_poly.pdbx_strand_id
1 'polypeptide(L)'
;MTIDIAAKAKTLVDTMLAEPANDHDIDLVQRQLGRYPRGMVAVGARCVCGRPLAVITRPVLPGGIPFPTTCYLTGPEAVKAASHVEAAGVMQQYNDMLAADEELKAAYEQAHNLYLAFRHELAGRLGDSEKHIEGTSAGGMPVRVKCLHALLAQSLVMGPGANPIGDLVLERVKDEFDPTVCRCTLDD
;
A
#
# COMPACT_ATOMS: atom_id res chain seq x y z
N MET A 1 13.80 -16.84 -11.33
CA MET A 1 14.72 -16.20 -10.37
C MET A 1 13.94 -15.94 -9.11
N THR A 2 14.25 -16.62 -8.01
CA THR A 2 13.69 -16.32 -6.69
C THR A 2 14.17 -14.92 -6.30
N ILE A 3 13.24 -13.96 -6.23
CA ILE A 3 13.52 -12.64 -5.67
C ILE A 3 13.95 -12.88 -4.21
N ASP A 4 15.11 -12.36 -3.82
CA ASP A 4 15.47 -12.28 -2.41
C ASP A 4 14.55 -11.24 -1.76
N ILE A 5 13.46 -11.73 -1.17
CA ILE A 5 12.43 -10.93 -0.53
C ILE A 5 13.02 -10.08 0.59
N ALA A 6 14.00 -10.60 1.35
CA ALA A 6 14.62 -9.87 2.44
C ALA A 6 15.48 -8.71 1.90
N ALA A 7 16.30 -8.95 0.87
CA ALA A 7 17.07 -7.88 0.23
C ALA A 7 16.17 -6.81 -0.40
N LYS A 8 15.06 -7.21 -1.06
CA LYS A 8 14.08 -6.28 -1.62
C LYS A 8 13.40 -5.46 -0.52
N ALA A 9 12.95 -6.10 0.57
CA ALA A 9 12.34 -5.44 1.71
C ALA A 9 13.30 -4.41 2.35
N LYS A 10 14.56 -4.78 2.55
CA LYS A 10 15.60 -3.87 3.06
C LYS A 10 15.79 -2.65 2.15
N THR A 11 15.91 -2.88 0.84
CA THR A 11 16.06 -1.79 -0.14
C THR A 11 14.87 -0.84 -0.13
N LEU A 12 13.64 -1.38 -0.03
CA LEU A 12 12.43 -0.58 0.10
C LEU A 12 12.45 0.27 1.38
N VAL A 13 12.78 -0.32 2.53
CA VAL A 13 12.84 0.43 3.79
C VAL A 13 13.94 1.50 3.77
N ASP A 14 15.13 1.18 3.26
CA ASP A 14 16.23 2.14 3.12
C ASP A 14 15.79 3.33 2.23
N THR A 15 15.07 3.06 1.14
CA THR A 15 14.52 4.11 0.26
C THR A 15 13.48 4.98 0.98
N MET A 16 12.52 4.35 1.67
CA MET A 16 11.44 5.07 2.35
C MET A 16 11.92 5.90 3.54
N LEU A 17 12.96 5.44 4.25
CA LEU A 17 13.52 6.15 5.39
C LEU A 17 14.60 7.17 5.00
N ALA A 18 15.07 7.18 3.74
CA ALA A 18 15.98 8.22 3.25
C ALA A 18 15.31 9.60 3.21
N GLU A 19 13.99 9.63 2.98
CA GLU A 19 13.17 10.84 2.98
C GLU A 19 11.96 10.66 3.90
N PRO A 20 12.14 10.80 5.24
CA PRO A 20 11.03 10.75 6.18
C PRO A 20 9.97 11.82 5.86
N ALA A 21 8.72 11.55 6.27
CA ALA A 21 7.63 12.50 6.12
C ALA A 21 7.98 13.85 6.78
N ASN A 22 7.94 14.92 6.00
CA ASN A 22 8.11 16.29 6.51
C ASN A 22 6.74 16.93 6.82
N ASP A 23 6.75 18.13 7.40
CA ASP A 23 5.53 18.85 7.79
C ASP A 23 4.58 19.11 6.61
N HIS A 24 5.13 19.36 5.41
CA HIS A 24 4.32 19.58 4.21
C HIS A 24 3.61 18.28 3.76
N ASP A 25 4.32 17.15 3.79
CA ASP A 25 3.71 15.84 3.51
C ASP A 25 2.60 15.50 4.52
N ILE A 26 2.84 15.77 5.80
CA ILE A 26 1.85 15.52 6.87
C ILE A 26 0.61 16.40 6.67
N ASP A 27 0.78 17.69 6.36
CA ASP A 27 -0.34 18.61 6.10
C ASP A 27 -1.18 18.18 4.89
N LEU A 28 -0.52 17.84 3.78
CA LEU A 28 -1.21 17.34 2.59
C LEU A 28 -2.00 16.07 2.90
N VAL A 29 -1.40 15.10 3.59
CA VAL A 29 -2.09 13.85 3.95
C VAL A 29 -3.21 14.09 4.96
N GLN A 30 -3.05 15.05 5.88
CA GLN A 30 -4.13 15.44 6.78
C GLN A 30 -5.34 16.00 6.02
N ARG A 31 -5.11 16.83 5.00
CA ARG A 31 -6.17 17.33 4.11
C ARG A 31 -6.82 16.19 3.32
N GLN A 32 -6.02 15.26 2.78
CA GLN A 32 -6.51 14.08 2.07
C GLN A 32 -7.43 13.21 2.93
N LEU A 33 -7.06 12.99 4.20
CA LEU A 33 -7.78 12.11 5.11
C LEU A 33 -8.90 12.81 5.90
N GLY A 34 -8.90 14.15 5.94
CA GLY A 34 -9.74 14.95 6.85
C GLY A 34 -9.40 14.77 8.33
N ARG A 35 -8.22 14.20 8.64
CA ARG A 35 -7.76 13.91 10.01
C ARG A 35 -6.24 13.72 10.04
N TYR A 36 -5.63 13.91 11.21
CA TYR A 36 -4.19 13.72 11.38
C TYR A 36 -3.73 12.29 11.03
N PRO A 37 -2.68 12.11 10.21
CA PRO A 37 -2.19 10.80 9.77
C PRO A 37 -1.34 10.12 10.86
N ARG A 38 -2.02 9.58 11.88
CA ARG A 38 -1.35 8.90 13.00
C ARG A 38 -0.43 7.79 12.50
N GLY A 39 0.82 7.84 12.94
CA GLY A 39 1.81 6.81 12.64
C GLY A 39 2.38 6.86 11.23
N MET A 40 2.15 7.93 10.45
CA MET A 40 2.85 8.15 9.19
C MET A 40 4.36 8.28 9.43
N VAL A 41 5.14 7.62 8.58
CA VAL A 41 6.61 7.56 8.65
C VAL A 41 7.23 8.25 7.43
N ALA A 42 6.70 7.97 6.24
CA ALA A 42 7.19 8.48 4.97
C ALA A 42 6.06 8.48 3.92
N VAL A 43 6.28 9.17 2.81
CA VAL A 43 5.44 9.03 1.62
C VAL A 43 5.94 7.85 0.80
N GLY A 44 5.09 6.86 0.61
CA GLY A 44 5.45 5.62 -0.07
C GLY A 44 5.32 5.68 -1.58
N ALA A 45 4.42 6.52 -2.08
CA ALA A 45 4.24 6.79 -3.50
C ALA A 45 3.71 8.21 -3.71
N ARG A 46 4.14 8.85 -4.79
CA ARG A 46 3.75 10.22 -5.16
C ARG A 46 3.12 10.24 -6.55
N CYS A 47 2.18 11.15 -6.75
CA CYS A 47 1.72 11.54 -8.08
C CYS A 47 2.85 12.29 -8.80
N VAL A 48 2.80 12.39 -10.13
CA VAL A 48 3.73 13.22 -10.93
C VAL A 48 3.82 14.69 -10.47
N CYS A 49 2.79 15.22 -9.79
CA CYS A 49 2.82 16.56 -9.19
C CYS A 49 3.52 16.62 -7.81
N GLY A 50 4.00 15.50 -7.28
CA GLY A 50 4.67 15.39 -5.97
C GLY A 50 3.74 15.10 -4.78
N ARG A 51 2.41 15.23 -4.94
CA ARG A 51 1.46 14.96 -3.85
C ARG A 51 1.44 13.47 -3.46
N PRO A 52 1.29 13.14 -2.16
CA PRO A 52 1.22 11.76 -1.69
C PRO A 52 0.04 10.99 -2.29
N LEU A 53 0.29 9.77 -2.75
CA LEU A 53 -0.74 8.80 -3.18
C LEU A 53 -0.94 7.71 -2.13
N ALA A 54 0.17 7.21 -1.59
CA ALA A 54 0.19 6.25 -0.51
C ALA A 54 1.28 6.63 0.49
N VAL A 55 1.04 6.37 1.77
CA VAL A 55 1.98 6.62 2.86
C VAL A 55 2.42 5.31 3.50
N ILE A 56 3.60 5.36 4.12
CA ILE A 56 4.12 4.30 4.97
C ILE A 56 3.74 4.60 6.41
N THR A 57 3.14 3.63 7.11
CA THR A 57 2.78 3.78 8.51
C THR A 57 3.43 2.75 9.42
N ARG A 58 3.59 3.13 10.69
CA ARG A 58 4.05 2.24 11.75
C ARG A 58 3.12 1.03 11.92
N PRO A 59 3.64 -0.15 12.28
CA PRO A 59 2.84 -1.33 12.63
C PRO A 59 2.06 -1.17 13.95
N VAL A 60 2.42 -0.17 14.76
CA VAL A 60 1.77 0.17 16.02
C VAL A 60 1.63 1.69 16.15
N LEU A 61 0.42 2.15 16.50
CA LEU A 61 0.12 3.56 16.68
C LEU A 61 0.39 4.01 18.13
N PRO A 62 0.45 5.33 18.40
CA PRO A 62 0.52 5.85 19.76
C PRO A 62 -0.55 5.23 20.67
N GLY A 63 -0.13 4.84 21.87
CA GLY A 63 -0.97 4.09 22.82
C GLY A 63 -0.95 2.56 22.63
N GLY A 64 -0.09 2.03 21.75
CA GLY A 64 0.10 0.59 21.57
C GLY A 64 -0.98 -0.08 20.71
N ILE A 65 -1.74 0.70 19.94
CA ILE A 65 -2.84 0.19 19.11
C ILE A 65 -2.25 -0.49 17.86
N PRO A 66 -2.51 -1.79 17.61
CA PRO A 66 -2.01 -2.48 16.44
C PRO A 66 -2.56 -1.87 15.14
N PHE A 67 -1.71 -1.72 14.13
CA PHE A 67 -2.09 -1.17 12.84
C PHE A 67 -1.48 -2.00 11.69
N PRO A 68 -2.24 -2.95 11.12
CA PRO A 68 -1.71 -3.90 10.14
C PRO A 68 -1.40 -3.28 8.76
N THR A 69 -1.93 -2.09 8.48
CA THR A 69 -1.86 -1.44 7.16
C THR A 69 -0.66 -0.50 7.06
N THR A 70 0.54 -1.03 6.85
CA THR A 70 1.80 -0.33 6.55
C THR A 70 1.75 0.49 5.26
N CYS A 71 1.13 -0.01 4.18
CA CYS A 71 0.93 0.76 2.95
C CYS A 71 -0.50 1.31 2.94
N TYR A 72 -0.68 2.62 3.14
CA TYR A 72 -2.00 3.22 3.27
C TYR A 72 -2.27 4.20 2.13
N LEU A 73 -3.32 3.93 1.33
CA LEU A 73 -3.74 4.81 0.24
C LEU A 73 -4.40 6.07 0.80
N THR A 74 -3.90 7.24 0.40
CA THR A 74 -4.40 8.54 0.89
C THR A 74 -4.80 9.46 -0.26
N GLY A 75 -4.22 9.28 -1.45
CA GLY A 75 -4.53 10.09 -2.65
C GLY A 75 -6.03 10.04 -2.99
N PRO A 76 -6.78 11.15 -2.96
CA PRO A 76 -8.23 11.15 -3.08
C PRO A 76 -8.73 10.54 -4.39
N GLU A 77 -8.03 10.82 -5.49
CA GLU A 77 -8.38 10.29 -6.82
C GLU A 77 -8.13 8.78 -6.90
N ALA A 78 -7.02 8.30 -6.34
CA ALA A 78 -6.71 6.87 -6.25
C ALA A 78 -7.71 6.13 -5.34
N VAL A 79 -8.07 6.75 -4.21
CA VAL A 79 -9.06 6.20 -3.28
C VAL A 79 -10.43 6.09 -3.95
N LYS A 80 -10.86 7.15 -4.63
CA LYS A 80 -12.13 7.17 -5.36
C LYS A 80 -12.17 6.10 -6.46
N ALA A 81 -11.11 6.00 -7.25
CA ALA A 81 -11.01 5.02 -8.32
C ALA A 81 -11.06 3.58 -7.78
N ALA A 82 -10.31 3.27 -6.71
CA ALA A 82 -10.37 1.96 -6.05
C ALA A 82 -11.79 1.68 -5.50
N SER A 83 -12.45 2.68 -4.89
CA SER A 83 -13.82 2.55 -4.39
C SER A 83 -14.84 2.28 -5.50
N HIS A 84 -14.70 2.88 -6.68
CA HIS A 84 -15.56 2.57 -7.82
C HIS A 84 -15.41 1.11 -8.25
N VAL A 85 -14.19 0.59 -8.31
CA VAL A 85 -13.91 -0.82 -8.65
C VAL A 85 -14.51 -1.78 -7.62
N GLU A 86 -14.39 -1.45 -6.32
CA GLU A 86 -15.01 -2.24 -5.25
C GLU A 86 -16.54 -2.23 -5.36
N ALA A 87 -17.14 -1.06 -5.58
CA ALA A 87 -18.60 -0.91 -5.71
C ALA A 87 -19.17 -1.63 -6.94
N ALA A 88 -18.37 -1.76 -8.00
CA ALA A 88 -18.72 -2.54 -9.19
C ALA A 88 -18.62 -4.07 -8.99
N GLY A 89 -18.29 -4.56 -7.79
CA GLY A 89 -18.26 -5.98 -7.45
C GLY A 89 -17.03 -6.75 -7.98
N VAL A 90 -16.01 -6.03 -8.46
CA VAL A 90 -14.85 -6.61 -9.15
C VAL A 90 -13.98 -7.47 -8.21
N MET A 91 -14.04 -7.22 -6.89
CA MET A 91 -13.34 -8.07 -5.92
C MET A 91 -13.75 -9.53 -6.01
N GLN A 92 -15.02 -9.84 -6.35
CA GLN A 92 -15.43 -11.24 -6.54
C GLN A 92 -14.70 -11.86 -7.73
N GLN A 93 -14.58 -11.13 -8.84
CA GLN A 93 -13.87 -11.59 -10.05
C GLN A 93 -12.40 -11.90 -9.73
N TYR A 94 -11.72 -11.04 -8.96
CA TYR A 94 -10.33 -11.30 -8.56
C TYR A 94 -10.19 -12.48 -7.60
N ASN A 95 -11.18 -12.71 -6.71
CA ASN A 95 -11.20 -13.91 -5.88
C ASN A 95 -11.41 -15.18 -6.71
N ASP A 96 -12.27 -15.15 -7.73
CA ASP A 96 -12.49 -16.27 -8.64
C ASP A 96 -11.22 -16.57 -9.45
N MET A 97 -10.50 -15.53 -9.89
CA MET A 97 -9.20 -15.68 -10.53
C MET A 97 -8.17 -16.33 -9.59
N LEU A 98 -8.06 -15.87 -8.34
CA LEU A 98 -7.16 -16.47 -7.35
C LEU A 98 -7.47 -17.94 -7.06
N ALA A 99 -8.74 -18.33 -7.15
CA ALA A 99 -9.15 -19.72 -6.95
C ALA A 99 -8.85 -20.63 -8.15
N ALA A 100 -8.76 -20.05 -9.35
CA ALA A 100 -8.59 -20.80 -10.60
C ALA A 100 -7.15 -20.81 -11.14
N ASP A 101 -6.35 -19.80 -10.80
CA ASP A 101 -5.00 -19.57 -11.34
C ASP A 101 -3.94 -19.74 -10.24
N GLU A 102 -3.23 -20.87 -10.27
CA GLU A 102 -2.16 -21.18 -9.31
C GLU A 102 -0.93 -20.26 -9.46
N GLU A 103 -0.66 -19.72 -10.65
CA GLU A 103 0.45 -18.79 -10.85
C GLU A 103 0.12 -17.43 -10.22
N LEU A 104 -1.10 -16.93 -10.44
CA LEU A 104 -1.58 -15.70 -9.81
C LEU A 104 -1.59 -15.83 -8.28
N LYS A 105 -2.04 -16.97 -7.76
CA LYS A 105 -2.04 -17.26 -6.32
C LYS A 105 -0.62 -17.29 -5.76
N ALA A 106 0.32 -17.95 -6.42
CA ALA A 106 1.72 -17.95 -6.00
C ALA A 106 2.33 -16.54 -6.02
N ALA A 107 2.01 -15.72 -7.02
CA ALA A 107 2.45 -14.32 -7.07
C ALA A 107 1.82 -13.47 -5.95
N TYR A 108 0.55 -13.72 -5.59
CA TYR A 108 -0.12 -13.04 -4.48
C TYR A 108 0.40 -13.49 -3.11
N GLU A 109 0.83 -14.75 -2.96
CA GLU A 109 1.60 -15.23 -1.81
C GLU A 109 2.98 -14.57 -1.72
N GLN A 110 3.67 -14.35 -2.83
CA GLN A 110 4.91 -13.57 -2.84
C GLN A 110 4.68 -12.11 -2.44
N ALA A 111 3.58 -11.48 -2.90
CA ALA A 111 3.19 -10.14 -2.49
C ALA A 111 2.95 -10.05 -0.97
N HIS A 112 2.31 -11.07 -0.40
CA HIS A 112 2.12 -11.22 1.03
C HIS A 112 3.44 -11.29 1.79
N ASN A 113 4.34 -12.18 1.36
CA ASN A 113 5.64 -12.37 2.01
C ASN A 113 6.52 -11.12 1.93
N LEU A 114 6.50 -10.42 0.78
CA LEU A 114 7.19 -9.13 0.64
C LEU A 114 6.63 -8.06 1.58
N TYR A 115 5.31 -8.02 1.74
CA TYR A 115 4.67 -7.09 2.68
C TYR A 115 5.10 -7.35 4.12
N LEU A 116 5.10 -8.61 4.55
CA LEU A 116 5.54 -8.99 5.90
C LEU A 116 7.02 -8.65 6.12
N ALA A 117 7.89 -8.99 5.18
CA ALA A 117 9.31 -8.69 5.27
C ALA A 117 9.59 -7.18 5.31
N PHE A 118 8.89 -6.40 4.47
CA PHE A 118 8.99 -4.94 4.46
C PHE A 118 8.57 -4.33 5.80
N ARG A 119 7.42 -4.75 6.35
CA ARG A 119 6.95 -4.28 7.66
C ARG A 119 7.89 -4.71 8.77
N HIS A 120 8.45 -5.91 8.70
CA HIS A 120 9.38 -6.42 9.71
C HIS A 120 10.67 -5.61 9.78
N GLU A 121 11.28 -5.36 8.61
CA GLU A 121 12.45 -4.49 8.52
C GLU A 121 12.12 -3.08 9.03
N LEU A 122 10.98 -2.51 8.62
CA LEU A 122 10.54 -1.19 9.08
C LEU A 122 10.36 -1.15 10.61
N ALA A 123 9.71 -2.15 11.19
CA ALA A 123 9.51 -2.25 12.63
C ALA A 123 10.84 -2.29 13.39
N GLY A 124 11.80 -3.08 12.89
CA GLY A 124 13.16 -3.15 13.43
C GLY A 124 13.87 -1.80 13.43
N ARG A 125 13.77 -1.04 12.32
CA ARG A 125 14.35 0.31 12.20
C ARG A 125 13.70 1.33 13.13
N LEU A 126 12.40 1.19 13.38
CA LEU A 126 11.62 2.12 14.19
C LEU A 126 11.52 1.75 15.67
N GLY A 127 12.03 0.58 16.07
CA GLY A 127 11.90 0.03 17.41
C GLY A 127 10.47 -0.37 17.78
N ASP A 128 9.64 -0.70 16.79
CA ASP A 128 8.24 -1.05 16.97
C ASP A 128 8.01 -2.55 17.17
N SER A 129 6.91 -2.90 17.84
CA SER A 129 6.47 -4.29 17.99
C SER A 129 5.40 -4.64 16.96
N GLU A 130 5.51 -5.84 16.38
CA GLU A 130 4.51 -6.42 15.47
C GLU A 130 3.70 -7.56 16.09
N LYS A 131 3.91 -7.88 17.38
CA LYS A 131 3.40 -9.11 18.02
C LYS A 131 1.90 -9.37 17.90
N HIS A 132 1.10 -8.32 17.67
CA HIS A 132 -0.35 -8.41 17.53
C HIS A 132 -0.85 -8.55 16.09
N ILE A 133 0.05 -8.46 15.11
CA ILE A 133 -0.24 -8.48 13.67
C ILE A 133 0.74 -9.37 12.89
N GLU A 134 1.51 -10.19 13.59
CA GLU A 134 2.43 -11.18 13.00
C GLU A 134 1.67 -12.09 12.01
N GLY A 135 2.28 -12.35 10.86
CA GLY A 135 1.64 -13.11 9.76
C GLY A 135 0.43 -12.42 9.10
N THR A 136 -0.05 -11.29 9.62
CA THR A 136 -1.21 -10.58 9.06
C THR A 136 -0.74 -9.48 8.13
N SER A 137 -1.08 -9.56 6.84
CA SER A 137 -0.85 -8.48 5.88
C SER A 137 -2.14 -7.69 5.58
N ALA A 138 -2.09 -6.74 4.64
CA ALA A 138 -3.25 -5.92 4.26
C ALA A 138 -4.07 -6.54 3.10
N GLY A 139 -5.23 -5.96 2.80
CA GLY A 139 -6.01 -6.32 1.59
C GLY A 139 -6.59 -7.74 1.53
N GLY A 140 -6.38 -8.58 2.55
CA GLY A 140 -6.91 -9.96 2.61
C GLY A 140 -5.93 -11.02 2.12
N MET A 141 -4.74 -10.58 1.71
CA MET A 141 -3.61 -11.43 1.34
C MET A 141 -3.27 -12.47 2.41
N PRO A 142 -2.76 -13.65 1.99
CA PRO A 142 -2.67 -14.11 0.60
C PRO A 142 -3.93 -14.83 0.09
N VAL A 143 -4.95 -14.98 0.94
CA VAL A 143 -6.04 -15.93 0.68
C VAL A 143 -7.14 -15.33 -0.19
N ARG A 144 -7.44 -14.04 -0.01
CA ARG A 144 -8.57 -13.39 -0.68
C ARG A 144 -8.31 -11.91 -0.94
N VAL A 145 -9.14 -11.32 -1.78
CA VAL A 145 -9.23 -9.87 -1.99
C VAL A 145 -10.36 -9.33 -1.14
N LYS A 146 -10.01 -8.56 -0.10
CA LYS A 146 -10.98 -7.92 0.83
C LYS A 146 -11.04 -6.39 0.73
N CYS A 147 -10.01 -5.76 0.19
CA CYS A 147 -9.90 -4.30 0.07
C CYS A 147 -8.85 -3.94 -0.99
N LEU A 148 -9.29 -3.32 -2.08
CA LEU A 148 -8.46 -2.90 -3.21
C LEU A 148 -7.61 -1.68 -2.88
N HIS A 149 -8.03 -0.79 -1.98
CA HIS A 149 -7.21 0.36 -1.56
C HIS A 149 -5.86 -0.10 -1.01
N ALA A 150 -5.86 -1.16 -0.19
CA ALA A 150 -4.66 -1.70 0.42
C ALA A 150 -3.73 -2.37 -0.62
N LEU A 151 -4.30 -3.10 -1.59
CA LEU A 151 -3.52 -3.79 -2.62
C LEU A 151 -2.94 -2.79 -3.63
N LEU A 152 -3.73 -1.80 -4.03
CA LEU A 152 -3.29 -0.69 -4.88
C LEU A 152 -2.18 0.12 -4.20
N ALA A 153 -2.33 0.43 -2.89
CA ALA A 153 -1.28 1.10 -2.12
C ALA A 153 0.03 0.31 -2.14
N GLN A 154 -0.03 -1.02 -1.95
CA GLN A 154 1.18 -1.85 -2.01
C GLN A 154 1.85 -1.79 -3.39
N SER A 155 1.09 -1.92 -4.48
CA SER A 155 1.64 -1.80 -5.84
C SER A 155 2.28 -0.43 -6.09
N LEU A 156 1.63 0.65 -5.66
CA LEU A 156 2.18 2.01 -5.80
C LEU A 156 3.49 2.17 -5.01
N VAL A 157 3.58 1.61 -3.80
CA VAL A 157 4.74 1.73 -2.91
C VAL A 157 5.91 0.85 -3.36
N MET A 158 5.62 -0.40 -3.72
CA MET A 158 6.64 -1.44 -3.95
C MET A 158 6.98 -1.62 -5.44
N GLY A 159 6.29 -0.89 -6.30
CA GLY A 159 6.47 -0.88 -7.75
C GLY A 159 5.75 -2.01 -8.48
N PRO A 160 5.74 -1.97 -9.83
CA PRO A 160 5.10 -2.97 -10.67
C PRO A 160 5.58 -4.39 -10.37
N GLY A 161 4.66 -5.35 -10.39
CA GLY A 161 4.90 -6.76 -10.10
C GLY A 161 5.01 -7.09 -8.61
N ALA A 162 4.88 -6.10 -7.71
CA ALA A 162 4.91 -6.37 -6.28
C ALA A 162 3.60 -6.98 -5.75
N ASN A 163 2.46 -6.59 -6.33
CA ASN A 163 1.16 -7.17 -6.00
C ASN A 163 0.33 -7.32 -7.28
N PRO A 164 0.10 -8.56 -7.77
CA PRO A 164 -0.55 -8.74 -9.06
C PRO A 164 -2.00 -8.24 -9.08
N ILE A 165 -2.73 -8.32 -7.97
CA ILE A 165 -4.09 -7.77 -7.88
C ILE A 165 -4.05 -6.24 -7.84
N GLY A 166 -3.11 -5.66 -7.08
CA GLY A 166 -2.92 -4.20 -7.06
C GLY A 166 -2.59 -3.65 -8.45
N ASP A 167 -1.79 -4.38 -9.22
CA ASP A 167 -1.41 -4.01 -10.60
C ASP A 167 -2.61 -4.12 -11.56
N LEU A 168 -3.45 -5.16 -11.41
CA LEU A 168 -4.70 -5.29 -12.16
C LEU A 168 -5.66 -4.14 -11.85
N VAL A 169 -5.74 -3.70 -10.60
CA VAL A 169 -6.53 -2.53 -10.22
C VAL A 169 -5.97 -1.27 -10.87
N LEU A 170 -4.65 -1.06 -10.78
CA LEU A 170 -3.99 0.12 -11.35
C LEU A 170 -4.24 0.25 -12.84
N GLU A 171 -4.13 -0.85 -13.60
CA GLU A 171 -4.45 -0.84 -15.04
C GLU A 171 -5.94 -0.61 -15.29
N ARG A 172 -6.82 -1.23 -14.49
CA ARG A 172 -8.28 -1.06 -14.64
C ARG A 172 -8.73 0.40 -14.45
N VAL A 173 -8.09 1.14 -13.55
CA VAL A 173 -8.50 2.51 -13.20
C VAL A 173 -7.77 3.58 -14.00
N LYS A 174 -6.91 3.23 -14.95
CA LYS A 174 -5.99 4.15 -15.63
C LYS A 174 -6.64 5.41 -16.23
N ASP A 175 -7.87 5.26 -16.74
CA ASP A 175 -8.63 6.39 -17.29
C ASP A 175 -9.17 7.36 -16.22
N GLU A 176 -9.40 6.85 -15.01
CA GLU A 176 -9.88 7.61 -13.85
C GLU A 176 -8.72 8.15 -12.99
N PHE A 177 -7.65 7.35 -12.84
CA PHE A 177 -6.48 7.61 -12.02
C PHE A 177 -5.24 6.94 -12.65
N ASP A 178 -4.17 7.71 -12.83
CA ASP A 178 -2.85 7.22 -13.20
C ASP A 178 -1.80 8.02 -12.39
N PRO A 179 -0.86 7.37 -11.68
CA PRO A 179 0.17 8.09 -10.91
C PRO A 179 1.05 9.00 -11.78
N THR A 180 1.15 8.72 -13.08
CA THR A 180 1.94 9.48 -14.06
C THR A 180 1.17 10.61 -14.75
N VAL A 181 -0.16 10.69 -14.57
CA VAL A 181 -1.01 11.76 -15.11
C VAL A 181 -1.72 12.47 -13.96
N CYS A 182 -1.34 13.72 -13.69
CA CYS A 182 -1.90 14.45 -12.55
C CYS A 182 -3.39 14.73 -12.74
N ARG A 183 -4.19 14.28 -11.76
CA ARG A 183 -5.63 14.57 -11.63
C ARG A 183 -6.00 15.10 -10.24
N CYS A 184 -4.99 15.45 -9.43
CA CYS A 184 -5.17 15.86 -8.04
C CYS A 184 -6.06 17.11 -7.94
N THR A 185 -7.07 17.03 -7.08
CA THR A 185 -8.10 18.07 -6.86
C THR A 185 -7.93 18.83 -5.55
N LEU A 186 -7.00 18.41 -4.70
CA LEU A 186 -6.65 19.17 -3.50
C LEU A 186 -5.91 20.44 -3.89
N ASP A 187 -6.57 21.56 -3.69
CA ASP A 187 -5.97 22.89 -3.77
C ASP A 187 -4.92 23.06 -2.65
N ASP A 188 -3.89 23.86 -2.94
CA ASP A 188 -2.81 24.19 -2.01
C ASP A 188 -3.26 25.09 -0.86
#